data_AF-Q5V7Y3-F1
#
_entry.id   AF-Q5V7Y3-F1
#
_cell.length_a   1.000
_cell.length_b   1.000
_cell.length_c   1.000
_cell.angle_alpha   90.00
_cell.angle_beta   90.00
_cell.angle_gamma   90.00
#
_symmetry.space_group_name_H-M   'P 1'
#
loop_
_entity.id
_entity.type
_entity.pdbx_description
1 polymer ?
#
loop_
_entity_poly.entity_id
_entity_poly.type
_entity_poly.pdbx_seq_one_letter_code
_entity_poly.pdbx_strand_id
1 'polypeptide(L)'
;MEITVTDARLLKRLETEKARYWAGFDKAQLLVRFRAETTADSPVTHPKTRSIVAITGSSQYGGRTAETSLTTPVAGSWYSSTDDARPGIVSEGWLLFTVPETTSEAVISWSRTDESGASWTATLDAEDLPDLSIESVDAPESAPRYTDVTLTVTIENTGAGPGELDFRVDTRFLDSPVESTAQVPGDETIAHEIEVPYPSHADDEATYEISIPELSDPIETVSVKYTPPERQLGNTYTTPDGTSVTASDLRIIPSTITPKYGNSEEPPTGKQFAAAEVAFKTDSDGGYVPTNGNLYIEYDGEKYDYWEFNGSLERPDANLYEQDRLSGSRLSGGVSESGLIIAAVPEDATADELSVLWDGIVRDNREMVVRWV
;
A
#
# COMPACT_ATOMS: atom_id res chain seq x y z
N MET A 1 41.42 22.48 -31.59
CA MET A 1 40.20 21.91 -30.99
C MET A 1 39.55 22.99 -30.19
N GLU A 2 38.26 23.18 -30.38
CA GLU A 2 37.43 24.07 -29.59
C GLU A 2 36.58 23.24 -28.65
N ILE A 3 36.51 23.62 -27.37
CA ILE A 3 35.68 22.94 -26.37
C ILE A 3 34.77 23.98 -25.75
N THR A 4 33.51 23.63 -25.58
CA THR A 4 32.49 24.49 -24.99
C THR A 4 31.61 23.68 -24.04
N VAL A 5 31.23 24.32 -22.93
CA VAL A 5 30.11 23.91 -22.09
C VAL A 5 28.96 24.85 -22.41
N THR A 6 27.85 24.31 -22.91
CA THR A 6 26.71 25.11 -23.40
C THR A 6 25.54 25.13 -22.44
N ASP A 7 25.52 24.23 -21.47
CA ASP A 7 24.46 24.09 -20.47
C ASP A 7 25.02 23.36 -19.24
N ALA A 8 24.56 23.75 -18.06
CA ALA A 8 24.85 23.10 -16.79
C ALA A 8 23.67 23.33 -15.85
N ARG A 9 23.16 22.26 -15.24
CA ARG A 9 22.00 22.32 -14.33
C ARG A 9 22.09 21.27 -13.23
N LEU A 10 21.55 21.60 -12.07
CA LEU A 10 21.37 20.67 -10.97
C LEU A 10 19.98 20.05 -10.98
N LEU A 11 19.91 18.78 -10.61
CA LEU A 11 18.68 17.99 -10.57
C LEU A 11 18.74 16.97 -9.44
N LYS A 12 17.64 16.70 -8.75
CA LYS A 12 17.56 15.56 -7.81
C LYS A 12 17.41 14.23 -8.54
N ARG A 13 16.74 14.26 -9.69
CA ARG A 13 16.37 13.08 -10.45
C ARG A 13 16.50 13.30 -11.95
N LEU A 14 16.84 12.23 -12.66
CA LEU A 14 16.81 12.18 -14.11
C LEU A 14 16.29 10.83 -14.58
N GLU A 15 15.79 10.80 -15.81
CA GLU A 15 15.26 9.59 -16.42
C GLU A 15 15.90 9.34 -17.78
N THR A 16 16.10 8.07 -18.08
CA THR A 16 16.55 7.56 -19.37
C THR A 16 15.51 6.58 -19.90
N GLU A 17 15.67 6.15 -21.15
CA GLU A 17 14.75 5.18 -21.77
C GLU A 17 14.57 3.87 -20.98
N LYS A 18 15.54 3.50 -20.13
CA LYS A 18 15.52 2.23 -19.38
C LYS A 18 15.56 2.37 -17.87
N ALA A 19 15.93 3.53 -17.34
CA ALA A 19 16.21 3.67 -15.92
C ALA A 19 15.96 5.09 -15.42
N ARG A 20 15.56 5.15 -14.15
CA ARG A 20 15.41 6.34 -13.34
C ARG A 20 16.60 6.42 -12.39
N TYR A 21 17.21 7.60 -12.29
CA TYR A 21 18.38 7.82 -11.45
C TYR A 21 18.08 8.92 -10.45
N TRP A 22 18.20 8.58 -9.17
CA TRP A 22 18.09 9.51 -8.06
C TRP A 22 19.46 9.77 -7.44
N ALA A 23 19.70 11.00 -6.98
CA ALA A 23 21.01 11.40 -6.47
C ALA A 23 21.33 10.87 -5.07
N GLY A 24 20.32 10.54 -4.27
CA GLY A 24 20.48 10.34 -2.83
C GLY A 24 20.06 11.58 -2.03
N PHE A 25 19.82 11.38 -0.74
CA PHE A 25 19.80 12.47 0.24
C PHE A 25 21.18 13.17 0.25
N ASP A 26 21.19 14.50 0.41
CA ASP A 26 22.37 15.39 0.42
C ASP A 26 23.12 15.55 -0.92
N LYS A 27 22.61 14.94 -2.00
CA LYS A 27 23.26 14.93 -3.30
C LYS A 27 22.36 15.48 -4.39
N ALA A 28 23.00 15.95 -5.45
CA ALA A 28 22.37 16.33 -6.70
C ALA A 28 23.13 15.74 -7.89
N GLN A 29 22.41 15.56 -8.98
CA GLN A 29 22.95 15.30 -10.30
C GLN A 29 23.26 16.64 -10.97
N LEU A 30 24.53 16.89 -11.25
CA LEU A 30 24.96 17.98 -12.13
C LEU A 30 25.01 17.44 -13.57
N LEU A 31 24.10 17.93 -14.39
CA LEU A 31 23.98 17.59 -15.80
C LEU A 31 24.59 18.70 -16.65
N VAL A 32 25.56 18.36 -17.50
CA VAL A 32 26.34 19.34 -18.29
C VAL A 32 26.33 18.96 -19.76
N ARG A 33 26.04 19.92 -20.64
CA ARG A 33 26.15 19.73 -22.09
C ARG A 33 27.55 20.12 -22.54
N PHE A 34 28.29 19.13 -23.01
CA PHE A 34 29.68 19.28 -23.41
C PHE A 34 29.82 19.09 -24.92
N ARG A 35 30.58 19.98 -25.57
CA ARG A 35 30.82 19.96 -27.00
C ARG A 35 32.31 20.14 -27.30
N ALA A 36 32.86 19.27 -28.12
CA ALA A 36 34.22 19.35 -28.65
C ALA A 36 34.20 19.34 -30.18
N GLU A 37 34.94 20.24 -30.80
CA GLU A 37 35.05 20.38 -32.25
C GLU A 37 36.52 20.45 -32.71
N THR A 38 36.88 19.66 -33.70
CA THR A 38 38.19 19.76 -34.34
C THR A 38 38.24 20.95 -35.29
N THR A 39 38.81 22.05 -34.82
CA THR A 39 39.11 23.25 -35.62
C THR A 39 40.52 23.26 -36.22
N ALA A 40 41.36 22.29 -35.87
CA ALA A 40 42.73 22.17 -36.39
C ALA A 40 42.73 21.45 -37.75
N ASP A 41 43.77 21.70 -38.55
CA ASP A 41 43.95 21.04 -39.87
C ASP A 41 44.35 19.57 -39.77
N SER A 42 44.83 19.13 -38.60
CA SER A 42 45.18 17.75 -38.31
C SER A 42 44.15 17.09 -37.38
N PRO A 43 43.92 15.76 -37.50
CA PRO A 43 43.07 15.03 -36.57
C PRO A 43 43.53 15.18 -35.12
N VAL A 44 42.58 15.19 -34.19
CA VAL A 44 42.81 15.22 -32.74
C VAL A 44 41.88 14.25 -32.04
N THR A 45 42.26 13.77 -30.86
CA THR A 45 41.34 12.99 -30.02
C THR A 45 40.53 13.95 -29.15
N HIS A 46 39.19 13.87 -29.25
CA HIS A 46 38.31 14.63 -28.37
C HIS A 46 38.40 14.14 -26.91
N PRO A 47 38.10 15.01 -25.93
CA PRO A 47 38.11 14.67 -24.50
C PRO A 47 37.33 13.39 -24.22
N LYS A 48 37.90 12.48 -23.41
CA LYS A 48 37.17 11.30 -22.90
C LYS A 48 36.37 11.70 -21.67
N THR A 49 35.20 11.09 -21.47
CA THR A 49 34.33 11.33 -20.29
C THR A 49 35.12 11.35 -18.97
N ARG A 50 35.99 10.35 -18.75
CA ARG A 50 36.82 10.23 -17.53
C ARG A 50 37.91 11.31 -17.35
N SER A 51 38.19 12.10 -18.39
CA SER A 51 39.16 13.22 -18.35
C SER A 51 38.49 14.57 -18.08
N ILE A 52 37.16 14.58 -17.97
CA ILE A 52 36.36 15.74 -17.65
C ILE A 52 35.88 15.58 -16.21
N VAL A 53 36.13 16.61 -15.40
CA VAL A 53 35.75 16.64 -13.99
C VAL A 53 34.89 17.86 -13.70
N ALA A 54 33.95 17.73 -12.78
CA ALA A 54 33.33 18.86 -12.12
C ALA A 54 34.07 19.12 -10.81
N ILE A 55 34.36 20.38 -10.53
CA ILE A 55 35.02 20.83 -9.31
C ILE A 55 34.02 21.68 -8.54
N THR A 56 33.68 21.29 -7.31
CA THR A 56 32.80 22.04 -6.43
C THR A 56 33.49 22.20 -5.08
N GLY A 57 33.59 23.44 -4.59
CA GLY A 57 34.43 23.76 -3.44
C GLY A 57 35.88 23.24 -3.62
N SER A 58 36.30 22.32 -2.76
CA SER A 58 37.63 21.69 -2.78
C SER A 58 37.65 20.28 -3.38
N SER A 59 36.53 19.79 -3.91
CA SER A 59 36.34 18.39 -4.32
C SER A 59 36.24 18.28 -5.83
N GLN A 60 36.69 17.14 -6.37
CA GLN A 60 36.57 16.81 -7.79
C GLN A 60 35.68 15.59 -7.98
N TYR A 61 34.82 15.66 -8.99
CA TYR A 61 33.82 14.64 -9.32
C TYR A 61 34.02 14.21 -10.77
N GLY A 62 34.19 12.91 -10.98
CA GLY A 62 34.40 12.35 -12.33
C GLY A 62 33.10 12.33 -13.14
N GLY A 63 33.19 12.69 -14.42
CA GLY A 63 32.06 12.58 -15.34
C GLY A 63 31.66 11.12 -15.61
N ARG A 64 30.36 10.89 -15.75
CA ARG A 64 29.78 9.61 -16.15
C ARG A 64 28.71 9.80 -17.24
N THR A 65 28.34 8.70 -17.87
CA THR A 65 27.27 8.59 -18.86
C THR A 65 26.40 7.39 -18.48
N ALA A 66 25.12 7.38 -18.89
CA ALA A 66 24.28 6.19 -18.77
C ALA A 66 24.24 5.40 -20.09
N GLU A 67 23.60 4.23 -20.07
CA GLU A 67 23.56 3.32 -21.23
C GLU A 67 22.58 3.75 -22.33
N THR A 68 21.55 4.55 -21.98
CA THR A 68 20.47 4.93 -22.91
C THR A 68 20.18 6.42 -22.85
N SER A 69 19.55 6.96 -23.89
CA SER A 69 19.30 8.39 -24.04
C SER A 69 18.58 8.97 -22.83
N LEU A 70 18.94 10.20 -22.49
CA LEU A 70 18.24 10.98 -21.48
C LEU A 70 16.86 11.38 -22.02
N THR A 71 15.82 11.22 -21.21
CA THR A 71 14.43 11.59 -21.55
C THR A 71 13.94 12.77 -20.70
N THR A 72 14.29 12.79 -19.41
CA THR A 72 13.91 13.84 -18.45
C THR A 72 15.14 14.31 -17.67
N PRO A 73 15.33 15.62 -17.44
CA PRO A 73 14.46 16.75 -17.80
C PRO A 73 14.67 17.27 -19.22
N VAL A 74 15.71 16.80 -19.91
CA VAL A 74 16.06 17.23 -21.27
C VAL A 74 16.35 16.01 -22.11
N ALA A 75 15.75 15.95 -23.30
CA ALA A 75 16.02 14.87 -24.22
C ALA A 75 17.42 15.03 -24.84
N GLY A 76 18.18 13.94 -24.94
CA GLY A 76 19.46 13.96 -25.66
C GLY A 76 20.36 12.75 -25.43
N SER A 77 21.38 12.65 -26.27
CA SER A 77 22.41 11.60 -26.17
C SER A 77 23.47 11.96 -25.14
N TRP A 78 24.04 10.95 -24.50
CA TRP A 78 25.23 11.11 -23.67
C TRP A 78 26.45 11.46 -24.53
N TYR A 79 27.34 12.27 -23.98
CA TYR A 79 28.58 12.64 -24.64
C TYR A 79 29.43 11.41 -24.94
N SER A 80 29.87 11.31 -26.19
CA SER A 80 30.76 10.25 -26.65
C SER A 80 31.97 10.85 -27.36
N SER A 81 33.15 10.52 -26.89
CA SER A 81 34.41 11.03 -27.45
C SER A 81 34.71 10.39 -28.80
N THR A 82 35.16 11.20 -29.75
CA THR A 82 35.69 10.70 -31.02
C THR A 82 37.23 10.69 -31.00
N ASP A 83 37.82 9.51 -31.17
CA ASP A 83 39.24 9.36 -31.43
C ASP A 83 39.53 9.72 -32.91
N ASP A 84 40.70 10.31 -33.21
CA ASP A 84 41.09 10.72 -34.58
C ASP A 84 40.05 11.62 -35.29
N ALA A 85 39.43 12.54 -34.53
CA ALA A 85 38.43 13.48 -35.03
C ALA A 85 39.07 14.45 -36.03
N ARG A 86 38.69 14.29 -37.30
CA ARG A 86 39.14 15.12 -38.43
C ARG A 86 38.58 16.56 -38.37
N PRO A 87 39.14 17.52 -39.11
CA PRO A 87 38.61 18.90 -39.16
C PRO A 87 37.09 18.93 -39.40
N GLY A 88 36.37 19.68 -38.57
CA GLY A 88 34.90 19.82 -38.61
C GLY A 88 34.11 18.69 -37.94
N ILE A 89 34.76 17.66 -37.40
CA ILE A 89 34.07 16.64 -36.59
C ILE A 89 33.71 17.23 -35.23
N VAL A 90 32.49 16.97 -34.79
CA VAL A 90 31.93 17.42 -33.50
C VAL A 90 31.54 16.21 -32.66
N SER A 91 31.98 16.19 -31.40
CA SER A 91 31.42 15.32 -30.35
C SER A 91 30.60 16.18 -29.41
N GLU A 92 29.35 15.82 -29.19
CA GLU A 92 28.44 16.57 -28.32
C GLU A 92 27.55 15.61 -27.54
N GLY A 93 27.21 15.97 -26.32
CA GLY A 93 26.18 15.30 -25.55
C GLY A 93 26.20 15.69 -24.08
N TRP A 94 25.41 14.98 -23.29
CA TRP A 94 25.32 15.19 -21.85
C TRP A 94 26.40 14.44 -21.09
N LEU A 95 26.88 15.05 -20.02
CA LEU A 95 27.70 14.46 -18.98
C LEU A 95 26.98 14.58 -17.66
N LEU A 96 27.10 13.56 -16.83
CA LEU A 96 26.51 13.50 -15.51
C LEU A 96 27.61 13.51 -14.45
N PHE A 97 27.39 14.26 -13.38
CA PHE A 97 28.22 14.25 -12.18
C PHE A 97 27.31 14.13 -10.96
N THR A 98 27.79 13.51 -9.88
CA THR A 98 27.06 13.48 -8.60
C THR A 98 27.82 14.35 -7.62
N VAL A 99 27.21 15.47 -7.25
CA VAL A 99 27.79 16.53 -6.43
C VAL A 99 26.94 16.74 -5.17
N PRO A 100 27.43 17.45 -4.13
CA PRO A 100 26.59 17.86 -3.01
C PRO A 100 25.41 18.70 -3.51
N GLU A 101 24.24 18.54 -2.90
CA GLU A 101 23.04 19.30 -3.31
C GLU A 101 23.20 20.82 -3.14
N THR A 102 24.00 21.23 -2.15
CA THR A 102 24.29 22.64 -1.83
C THR A 102 25.25 23.32 -2.82
N THR A 103 25.53 22.68 -3.97
CA THR A 103 26.46 23.19 -4.98
C THR A 103 25.86 24.38 -5.73
N SER A 104 26.13 25.62 -5.32
CA SER A 104 25.69 26.80 -6.08
C SER A 104 26.62 27.19 -7.25
N GLU A 105 27.82 26.61 -7.29
CA GLU A 105 28.82 26.88 -8.34
C GLU A 105 29.64 25.61 -8.63
N ALA A 106 29.90 25.36 -9.91
CA ALA A 106 30.77 24.28 -10.35
C ALA A 106 31.74 24.76 -11.43
N VAL A 107 32.98 24.29 -11.37
CA VAL A 107 33.95 24.45 -12.46
C VAL A 107 34.06 23.13 -13.21
N ILE A 108 33.63 23.12 -14.46
CA ILE A 108 33.86 22.01 -15.37
C ILE A 108 35.25 22.16 -15.94
N SER A 109 36.10 21.16 -15.74
CA SER A 109 37.50 21.21 -16.12
C SER A 109 37.87 20.00 -16.96
N TRP A 110 38.65 20.25 -17.99
CA TRP A 110 39.31 19.22 -18.78
C TRP A 110 40.79 19.54 -18.89
N SER A 111 41.64 18.54 -18.70
CA SER A 111 43.09 18.69 -18.87
C SER A 111 43.71 17.43 -19.46
N ARG A 112 44.78 17.60 -20.23
CA ARG A 112 45.63 16.52 -20.73
C ARG A 112 47.07 16.81 -20.34
N THR A 113 47.88 15.77 -20.15
CA THR A 113 49.28 15.88 -19.67
C THR A 113 50.16 16.78 -20.54
N ASP A 114 49.82 16.93 -21.82
CA ASP A 114 50.62 17.64 -22.84
C ASP A 114 49.92 18.86 -23.45
N GLU A 115 48.74 19.24 -22.95
CA GLU A 115 47.95 20.36 -23.49
C GLU A 115 47.48 21.26 -22.35
N SER A 116 47.44 22.57 -22.60
CA SER A 116 46.80 23.52 -21.70
C SER A 116 45.35 23.12 -21.49
N GLY A 117 44.97 22.83 -20.23
CA GLY A 117 43.60 22.51 -19.87
C GLY A 117 42.66 23.69 -20.12
N ALA A 118 41.37 23.37 -20.12
CA ALA A 118 40.30 24.36 -20.24
C ALA A 118 39.31 24.17 -19.10
N SER A 119 38.75 25.28 -18.62
CA SER A 119 37.75 25.29 -17.56
C SER A 119 36.61 26.26 -17.85
N TRP A 120 35.42 25.89 -17.41
CA TRP A 120 34.19 26.67 -17.53
C TRP A 120 33.53 26.73 -16.17
N THR A 121 33.14 27.92 -15.73
CA THR A 121 32.40 28.11 -14.49
C THR A 121 30.91 28.14 -14.79
N ALA A 122 30.14 27.36 -14.05
CA ALA A 122 28.69 27.35 -14.08
C ALA A 122 28.16 27.80 -12.72
N THR A 123 27.30 28.81 -12.75
CA THR A 123 26.43 29.16 -11.63
C THR A 123 25.22 28.23 -11.68
N LEU A 124 24.82 27.71 -10.54
CA LEU A 124 23.80 26.69 -10.41
C LEU A 124 22.77 27.12 -9.38
N ASP A 125 21.50 26.93 -9.71
CA ASP A 125 20.37 27.30 -8.86
C ASP A 125 20.10 26.15 -7.87
N ALA A 126 20.99 26.00 -6.89
CA ALA A 126 20.86 24.96 -5.86
C ALA A 126 19.61 25.16 -4.99
N GLU A 127 19.16 26.40 -4.82
CA GLU A 127 17.93 26.77 -4.12
C GLU A 127 16.65 26.31 -4.85
N ASP A 128 16.74 26.12 -6.17
CA ASP A 128 15.64 25.61 -6.99
C ASP A 128 15.55 24.07 -6.98
N LEU A 129 16.42 23.37 -6.23
CA LEU A 129 16.28 21.92 -6.07
C LEU A 129 15.13 21.62 -5.10
N PRO A 130 14.29 20.62 -5.41
CA PRO A 130 13.31 20.15 -4.43
C PRO A 130 14.03 19.49 -3.25
N ASP A 131 13.51 19.70 -2.06
CA ASP A 131 13.93 19.05 -0.82
C ASP A 131 12.69 18.45 -0.15
N LEU A 132 12.46 17.16 -0.44
CA LEU A 132 11.23 16.46 -0.14
C LEU A 132 11.40 15.55 1.08
N SER A 133 10.46 15.64 2.01
CA SER A 133 10.36 14.74 3.15
C SER A 133 8.91 14.38 3.47
N ILE A 134 8.70 13.17 3.94
CA ILE A 134 7.42 12.78 4.57
C ILE A 134 7.44 13.31 6.00
N GLU A 135 6.51 14.17 6.34
CA GLU A 135 6.39 14.76 7.69
C GLU A 135 5.59 13.87 8.64
N SER A 136 4.47 13.33 8.14
CA SER A 136 3.58 12.48 8.90
C SER A 136 2.78 11.54 8.01
N VAL A 137 2.31 10.45 8.61
CA VAL A 137 1.35 9.55 7.99
C VAL A 137 0.16 9.39 8.93
N ASP A 138 -1.01 9.78 8.44
CA ASP A 138 -2.27 9.61 9.15
C ASP A 138 -3.01 8.38 8.63
N ALA A 139 -3.50 7.57 9.56
CA ALA A 139 -4.31 6.39 9.29
C ALA A 139 -5.57 6.41 10.17
N PRO A 140 -6.68 5.81 9.73
CA PRO A 140 -7.81 5.60 10.63
C PRO A 140 -7.40 4.68 11.78
N GLU A 141 -7.76 5.03 13.03
CA GLU A 141 -7.49 4.16 14.19
C GLU A 141 -8.15 2.78 14.04
N SER A 142 -9.30 2.74 13.36
CA SER A 142 -10.00 1.50 13.05
C SER A 142 -10.72 1.53 11.71
N ALA A 143 -10.82 0.38 11.05
CA ALA A 143 -11.61 0.18 9.85
C ALA A 143 -12.42 -1.12 9.93
N PRO A 144 -13.55 -1.24 9.22
CA PRO A 144 -14.23 -2.52 9.06
C PRO A 144 -13.32 -3.55 8.39
N ARG A 145 -13.41 -4.82 8.78
CA ARG A 145 -12.80 -5.92 8.00
C ARG A 145 -13.35 -5.92 6.57
N TYR A 146 -12.55 -6.39 5.63
CA TYR A 146 -12.87 -6.50 4.20
C TYR A 146 -13.07 -5.16 3.47
N THR A 147 -12.64 -4.06 4.07
CA THR A 147 -12.60 -2.76 3.41
C THR A 147 -11.17 -2.27 3.29
N ASP A 148 -10.86 -1.71 2.13
CA ASP A 148 -9.63 -0.98 1.90
C ASP A 148 -9.60 0.26 2.83
N VAL A 149 -8.40 0.72 3.15
CA VAL A 149 -8.19 1.87 4.04
C VAL A 149 -7.46 2.97 3.30
N THR A 150 -7.86 4.21 3.54
CA THR A 150 -7.17 5.37 3.00
C THR A 150 -6.14 5.87 4.01
N LEU A 151 -4.87 5.83 3.64
CA LEU A 151 -3.79 6.49 4.37
C LEU A 151 -3.57 7.89 3.78
N THR A 152 -3.29 8.87 4.63
CA THR A 152 -2.92 10.23 4.19
C THR A 152 -1.46 10.48 4.53
N VAL A 153 -0.63 10.70 3.52
CA VAL A 153 0.80 10.99 3.69
C VAL A 153 1.01 12.49 3.49
N THR A 154 1.47 13.16 4.54
CA THR A 154 1.82 14.58 4.49
C THR A 154 3.27 14.72 4.02
N ILE A 155 3.46 15.40 2.91
CA ILE A 155 4.76 15.55 2.24
C ILE A 155 5.08 17.03 2.14
N GLU A 156 6.22 17.43 2.70
CA GLU A 156 6.74 18.80 2.63
C GLU A 156 7.83 18.87 1.57
N ASN A 157 7.81 19.95 0.78
CA ASN A 157 8.92 20.36 -0.06
C ASN A 157 9.46 21.71 0.43
N THR A 158 10.63 21.69 1.07
CA THR A 158 11.28 22.91 1.56
C THR A 158 12.19 23.58 0.53
N GLY A 159 12.32 22.95 -0.66
CA GLY A 159 13.04 23.52 -1.80
C GLY A 159 12.12 24.37 -2.69
N ALA A 160 12.69 25.36 -3.39
CA ALA A 160 11.90 26.29 -4.20
C ALA A 160 11.38 25.68 -5.51
N GLY A 161 12.00 24.59 -5.98
CA GLY A 161 11.57 23.88 -7.18
C GLY A 161 10.57 22.76 -6.89
N PRO A 162 9.69 22.44 -7.86
CA PRO A 162 8.80 21.29 -7.74
C PRO A 162 9.60 19.98 -7.73
N GLY A 163 9.07 18.98 -7.03
CA GLY A 163 9.71 17.67 -6.91
C GLY A 163 8.72 16.51 -6.99
N GLU A 164 9.26 15.34 -7.31
CA GLU A 164 8.53 14.07 -7.30
C GLU A 164 9.12 13.16 -6.22
N LEU A 165 8.27 12.62 -5.35
CA LEU A 165 8.63 11.63 -4.33
C LEU A 165 8.00 10.28 -4.67
N ASP A 166 8.83 9.26 -4.86
CA ASP A 166 8.41 7.87 -4.95
C ASP A 166 8.48 7.24 -3.55
N PHE A 167 7.42 6.56 -3.14
CA PHE A 167 7.38 5.86 -1.87
C PHE A 167 6.37 4.70 -1.93
N ARG A 168 6.40 3.82 -0.94
CA ARG A 168 5.52 2.66 -0.89
C ARG A 168 4.99 2.41 0.52
N VAL A 169 3.82 1.79 0.57
CA VAL A 169 3.21 1.27 1.79
C VAL A 169 3.36 -0.25 1.77
N ASP A 170 3.99 -0.81 2.80
CA ASP A 170 4.20 -2.25 2.96
C ASP A 170 3.50 -2.75 4.23
N THR A 171 3.12 -4.01 4.24
CA THR A 171 2.79 -4.75 5.46
C THR A 171 2.97 -6.23 5.17
N ARG A 172 3.35 -7.01 6.20
CA ARG A 172 3.55 -8.46 6.08
C ARG A 172 2.32 -9.24 5.60
N PHE A 173 1.16 -8.60 5.55
CA PHE A 173 -0.13 -9.18 5.19
C PHE A 173 -0.61 -8.82 3.77
N LEU A 174 0.10 -7.96 3.05
CA LEU A 174 -0.18 -7.67 1.64
C LEU A 174 0.62 -8.61 0.73
N ASP A 175 0.02 -8.99 -0.40
CA ASP A 175 0.70 -9.80 -1.43
C ASP A 175 1.85 -9.04 -2.10
N SER A 176 1.72 -7.71 -2.19
CA SER A 176 2.71 -6.80 -2.75
C SER A 176 2.61 -5.41 -2.10
N PRO A 177 3.72 -4.67 -2.00
CA PRO A 177 3.69 -3.27 -1.58
C PRO A 177 2.79 -2.42 -2.49
N VAL A 178 2.17 -1.40 -1.91
CA VAL A 178 1.42 -0.37 -2.64
C VAL A 178 2.38 0.77 -2.98
N GLU A 179 2.83 0.80 -4.23
CA GLU A 179 3.71 1.86 -4.75
C GLU A 179 2.90 3.14 -5.04
N SER A 180 3.45 4.30 -4.67
CA SER A 180 2.82 5.60 -4.85
C SER A 180 3.86 6.66 -5.23
N THR A 181 3.38 7.69 -5.94
CA THR A 181 4.21 8.81 -6.38
C THR A 181 3.45 10.10 -6.14
N ALA A 182 4.09 11.06 -5.48
CA ALA A 182 3.53 12.37 -5.20
C ALA A 182 4.33 13.47 -5.89
N GLN A 183 3.62 14.46 -6.42
CA GLN A 183 4.18 15.66 -7.04
C GLN A 183 3.93 16.83 -6.08
N VAL A 184 5.02 17.42 -5.57
CA VAL A 184 4.94 18.47 -4.56
C VAL A 184 5.52 19.76 -5.16
N PRO A 185 4.74 20.84 -5.24
CA PRO A 185 5.27 22.16 -5.61
C PRO A 185 6.39 22.60 -4.67
N GLY A 186 7.20 23.56 -5.11
CA GLY A 186 8.23 24.14 -4.25
C GLY A 186 7.63 24.97 -3.12
N ASP A 187 8.28 24.97 -1.96
CA ASP A 187 7.85 25.67 -0.74
C ASP A 187 6.41 25.33 -0.28
N GLU A 188 5.93 24.12 -0.58
CA GLU A 188 4.58 23.67 -0.25
C GLU A 188 4.59 22.33 0.51
N THR A 189 3.56 22.16 1.35
CA THR A 189 3.21 20.90 1.99
C THR A 189 1.89 20.41 1.40
N ILE A 190 1.82 19.14 1.00
CA ILE A 190 0.61 18.51 0.49
C ILE A 190 0.20 17.31 1.33
N ALA A 191 -1.09 16.99 1.29
CA ALA A 191 -1.63 15.73 1.78
C ALA A 191 -1.92 14.81 0.57
N HIS A 192 -1.30 13.63 0.54
CA HIS A 192 -1.45 12.65 -0.53
C HIS A 192 -2.18 11.42 -0.01
N GLU A 193 -3.37 11.16 -0.54
CA GLU A 193 -4.21 10.02 -0.16
C GLU A 193 -3.84 8.75 -0.93
N ILE A 194 -3.85 7.62 -0.23
CA ILE A 194 -3.49 6.31 -0.79
C ILE A 194 -4.50 5.28 -0.32
N GLU A 195 -5.18 4.62 -1.27
CA GLU A 195 -6.01 3.47 -0.96
C GLU A 195 -5.12 2.22 -0.81
N VAL A 196 -5.17 1.61 0.36
CA VAL A 196 -4.42 0.42 0.72
C VAL A 196 -5.40 -0.75 0.85
N PRO A 197 -5.21 -1.85 0.10
CA PRO A 197 -6.11 -2.99 0.13
C PRO A 197 -6.25 -3.60 1.53
N TYR A 198 -7.43 -4.16 1.82
CA TYR A 198 -7.64 -4.92 3.06
C TYR A 198 -6.61 -6.07 3.20
N PRO A 199 -5.82 -6.11 4.29
CA PRO A 199 -4.85 -7.16 4.54
C PRO A 199 -5.56 -8.44 4.98
N SER A 200 -5.90 -9.30 4.02
CA SER A 200 -6.79 -10.46 4.23
C SER A 200 -6.35 -11.49 5.28
N HIS A 201 -5.11 -11.42 5.76
CA HIS A 201 -4.52 -12.30 6.77
C HIS A 201 -4.18 -11.58 8.09
N ALA A 202 -4.59 -10.32 8.25
CA ALA A 202 -4.45 -9.63 9.52
C ALA A 202 -5.51 -10.13 10.50
N ASP A 203 -5.08 -10.60 11.67
CA ASP A 203 -5.98 -11.13 12.69
C ASP A 203 -6.97 -10.04 13.14
N ASP A 204 -6.49 -8.95 13.74
CA ASP A 204 -7.33 -7.82 14.20
C ASP A 204 -6.67 -6.45 14.01
N GLU A 205 -5.41 -6.43 13.58
CA GLU A 205 -4.62 -5.21 13.44
C GLU A 205 -3.58 -5.42 12.34
N ALA A 206 -3.39 -4.42 11.49
CA ALA A 206 -2.30 -4.39 10.53
C ALA A 206 -1.44 -3.16 10.79
N THR A 207 -0.12 -3.38 10.84
CA THR A 207 0.88 -2.31 10.85
C THR A 207 1.37 -2.11 9.43
N TYR A 208 1.27 -0.88 8.96
CA TYR A 208 1.75 -0.41 7.67
C TYR A 208 3.07 0.32 7.84
N GLU A 209 4.04 -0.01 7.00
CA GLU A 209 5.35 0.60 6.95
C GLU A 209 5.46 1.49 5.70
N ILE A 210 5.79 2.76 5.90
CA ILE A 210 5.94 3.73 4.82
C ILE A 210 7.43 3.89 4.55
N SER A 211 7.85 3.59 3.32
CA SER A 211 9.27 3.56 2.94
C SER A 211 9.50 4.29 1.62
N ILE A 212 10.62 5.00 1.53
CA ILE A 212 11.19 5.43 0.25
C ILE A 212 12.12 4.29 -0.24
N PRO A 213 12.00 3.80 -1.49
CA PRO A 213 12.78 2.67 -2.00
C PRO A 213 14.30 2.79 -1.82
N GLU A 214 14.82 4.02 -1.76
CA GLU A 214 16.23 4.30 -1.59
C GLU A 214 16.71 4.39 -0.13
N LEU A 215 15.78 4.29 0.84
CA LEU A 215 16.09 4.14 2.26
C LEU A 215 16.07 2.68 2.70
N SER A 216 16.94 2.33 3.64
CA SER A 216 17.00 0.99 4.22
C SER A 216 15.92 0.74 5.28
N ASP A 217 15.53 1.78 5.99
CA ASP A 217 14.60 1.73 7.10
C ASP A 217 13.29 2.44 6.73
N PRO A 218 12.14 1.96 7.24
CA PRO A 218 10.88 2.66 7.07
C PRO A 218 10.95 4.04 7.74
N ILE A 219 10.31 5.01 7.09
CA ILE A 219 10.24 6.40 7.55
C ILE A 219 9.27 6.50 8.71
N GLU A 220 8.13 5.84 8.58
CA GLU A 220 7.06 5.86 9.57
C GLU A 220 6.30 4.53 9.56
N THR A 221 5.67 4.22 10.70
CA THR A 221 4.79 3.07 10.83
C THR A 221 3.47 3.50 11.47
N VAL A 222 2.37 3.00 10.91
CA VAL A 222 1.01 3.26 11.41
C VAL A 222 0.26 1.95 11.57
N SER A 223 -0.60 1.86 12.58
CA SER A 223 -1.43 0.68 12.80
C SER A 223 -2.90 1.00 12.57
N VAL A 224 -3.63 0.06 11.97
CA VAL A 224 -5.09 0.13 11.80
C VAL A 224 -5.71 -1.10 12.44
N LYS A 225 -6.66 -0.89 13.37
CA LYS A 225 -7.45 -1.97 13.96
C LYS A 225 -8.61 -2.35 13.04
N TYR A 226 -8.73 -3.62 12.72
CA TYR A 226 -9.81 -4.13 11.89
C TYR A 226 -10.94 -4.74 12.72
N THR A 227 -12.10 -4.10 12.72
CA THR A 227 -13.28 -4.57 13.46
C THR A 227 -14.23 -5.34 12.56
N PRO A 228 -14.90 -6.39 13.04
CA PRO A 228 -15.96 -7.04 12.27
C PRO A 228 -16.99 -6.02 11.77
N PRO A 229 -17.42 -6.07 10.50
CA PRO A 229 -18.52 -5.26 10.02
C PRO A 229 -19.78 -5.52 10.85
N GLU A 230 -20.37 -4.44 11.36
CA GLU A 230 -21.63 -4.48 12.10
C GLU A 230 -22.83 -4.26 11.18
N ARG A 231 -23.89 -5.02 11.41
CA ARG A 231 -25.18 -4.93 10.71
C ARG A 231 -26.29 -4.90 11.76
N GLN A 232 -27.41 -4.28 11.44
CA GLN A 232 -28.60 -4.42 12.27
C GLN A 232 -29.21 -5.80 12.04
N LEU A 233 -29.78 -6.41 13.08
CA LEU A 233 -30.60 -7.61 12.93
C LEU A 233 -31.68 -7.43 11.82
N GLY A 234 -31.81 -8.43 10.96
CA GLY A 234 -32.66 -8.44 9.78
C GLY A 234 -32.01 -7.88 8.52
N ASN A 235 -30.87 -7.18 8.62
CA ASN A 235 -30.14 -6.70 7.43
C ASN A 235 -29.19 -7.78 6.89
N THR A 236 -29.17 -7.88 5.56
CA THR A 236 -28.30 -8.82 4.84
C THR A 236 -26.89 -8.27 4.67
N TYR A 237 -25.89 -9.13 4.87
CA TYR A 237 -24.50 -8.93 4.48
C TYR A 237 -24.17 -9.83 3.28
N THR A 238 -23.52 -9.28 2.26
CA THR A 238 -22.99 -10.08 1.14
C THR A 238 -21.50 -10.28 1.33
N THR A 239 -21.11 -11.54 1.45
CA THR A 239 -19.72 -11.97 1.61
C THR A 239 -18.92 -11.75 0.31
N PRO A 240 -17.58 -11.72 0.37
CA PRO A 240 -16.75 -11.58 -0.83
C PRO A 240 -16.96 -12.69 -1.88
N ASP A 241 -17.46 -13.87 -1.48
CA ASP A 241 -17.79 -14.98 -2.40
C ASP A 241 -19.22 -14.89 -2.98
N GLY A 242 -19.98 -13.83 -2.66
CA GLY A 242 -21.33 -13.56 -3.16
C GLY A 242 -22.46 -14.18 -2.33
N THR A 243 -22.15 -14.87 -1.23
CA THR A 243 -23.16 -15.41 -0.32
C THR A 243 -23.81 -14.27 0.49
N SER A 244 -25.13 -14.18 0.43
CA SER A 244 -25.93 -13.26 1.25
C SER A 244 -26.31 -13.93 2.56
N VAL A 245 -26.05 -13.26 3.68
CA VAL A 245 -26.28 -13.78 5.03
C VAL A 245 -27.06 -12.77 5.86
N THR A 246 -28.09 -13.25 6.55
CA THR A 246 -28.97 -12.42 7.39
C THR A 246 -29.16 -13.12 8.72
N ALA A 247 -28.88 -12.43 9.83
CA ALA A 247 -29.28 -12.88 11.15
C ALA A 247 -30.49 -12.06 11.63
N SER A 248 -31.49 -12.71 12.21
CA SER A 248 -32.75 -12.09 12.63
C SER A 248 -33.36 -12.79 13.84
N ASP A 249 -34.39 -12.18 14.42
CA ASP A 249 -35.22 -12.80 15.47
C ASP A 249 -34.41 -13.28 16.70
N LEU A 250 -33.39 -12.52 17.08
CA LEU A 250 -32.59 -12.75 18.28
C LEU A 250 -33.45 -12.54 19.52
N ARG A 251 -33.54 -13.57 20.37
CA ARG A 251 -34.41 -13.56 21.56
C ARG A 251 -33.91 -14.48 22.66
N ILE A 252 -34.33 -14.18 23.88
CA ILE A 252 -34.20 -15.06 25.05
C ILE A 252 -35.30 -16.13 25.05
N ILE A 253 -34.93 -17.35 25.41
CA ILE A 253 -35.82 -18.51 25.58
C ILE A 253 -35.88 -18.85 27.09
N PRO A 254 -37.02 -18.64 27.76
CA PRO A 254 -37.07 -18.46 29.22
C PRO A 254 -37.16 -19.72 30.08
N SER A 255 -36.97 -20.95 29.58
CA SER A 255 -37.13 -22.12 30.47
C SER A 255 -36.40 -23.37 30.06
N THR A 256 -36.78 -23.93 28.92
CA THR A 256 -36.37 -25.26 28.51
C THR A 256 -36.35 -25.28 26.99
N ILE A 257 -35.69 -26.26 26.41
CA ILE A 257 -35.75 -26.53 24.98
C ILE A 257 -36.15 -27.99 24.83
N THR A 258 -36.98 -28.31 23.85
CA THR A 258 -37.43 -29.69 23.61
C THR A 258 -37.06 -30.08 22.18
N PRO A 259 -36.08 -30.97 21.98
CA PRO A 259 -35.80 -31.49 20.66
C PRO A 259 -36.87 -32.52 20.23
N LYS A 260 -37.24 -32.49 18.94
CA LYS A 260 -38.07 -33.45 18.18
C LYS A 260 -37.73 -34.90 18.48
N TYR A 261 -36.45 -35.20 18.70
CA TYR A 261 -35.96 -36.53 19.04
C TYR A 261 -35.08 -36.49 20.29
N GLY A 262 -35.60 -35.99 21.41
CA GLY A 262 -34.88 -36.09 22.69
C GLY A 262 -35.68 -35.64 23.90
N ASN A 263 -35.00 -35.62 25.04
CA ASN A 263 -35.58 -35.10 26.28
C ASN A 263 -35.48 -33.58 26.28
N SER A 264 -36.40 -32.93 26.99
CA SER A 264 -36.26 -31.50 27.24
C SER A 264 -34.96 -31.23 28.00
N GLU A 265 -34.25 -30.17 27.61
CA GLU A 265 -33.06 -29.69 28.29
C GLU A 265 -33.33 -28.34 28.94
N GLU A 266 -32.79 -28.17 30.14
CA GLU A 266 -32.72 -26.90 30.87
C GLU A 266 -31.36 -26.26 30.61
N PRO A 267 -31.26 -24.92 30.59
CA PRO A 267 -29.96 -24.26 30.53
C PRO A 267 -29.14 -24.61 31.78
N PRO A 268 -27.79 -24.60 31.69
CA PRO A 268 -26.94 -24.72 32.86
C PRO A 268 -27.31 -23.71 33.96
N THR A 269 -27.00 -24.04 35.22
CA THR A 269 -27.25 -23.13 36.35
C THR A 269 -26.59 -21.76 36.12
N GLY A 270 -27.36 -20.68 36.30
CA GLY A 270 -26.91 -19.30 36.08
C GLY A 270 -26.85 -18.87 34.61
N LYS A 271 -27.44 -19.67 33.71
CA LYS A 271 -27.56 -19.39 32.28
C LYS A 271 -29.03 -19.45 31.86
N GLN A 272 -29.31 -18.84 30.72
CA GLN A 272 -30.57 -18.98 29.98
C GLN A 272 -30.25 -19.25 28.51
N PHE A 273 -31.22 -19.74 27.76
CA PHE A 273 -31.01 -19.92 26.32
C PHE A 273 -31.31 -18.63 25.57
N ALA A 274 -30.50 -18.34 24.55
CA ALA A 274 -30.79 -17.36 23.53
C ALA A 274 -30.80 -18.06 22.17
N ALA A 275 -31.61 -17.54 21.24
CA ALA A 275 -31.65 -18.05 19.88
C ALA A 275 -31.78 -16.93 18.86
N ALA A 276 -31.20 -17.14 17.68
CA ALA A 276 -31.39 -16.30 16.50
C ALA A 276 -31.59 -17.19 15.27
N GLU A 277 -32.34 -16.68 14.29
CA GLU A 277 -32.45 -17.26 12.97
C GLU A 277 -31.33 -16.70 12.08
N VAL A 278 -30.63 -17.58 11.36
CA VAL A 278 -29.62 -17.19 10.38
C VAL A 278 -29.98 -17.80 9.03
N ALA A 279 -30.07 -16.96 8.02
CA ALA A 279 -30.41 -17.35 6.65
C ALA A 279 -29.25 -17.03 5.69
N PHE A 280 -28.91 -18.00 4.86
CA PHE A 280 -27.88 -17.95 3.82
C PHE A 280 -28.55 -18.11 2.46
N LYS A 281 -28.11 -17.33 1.48
CA LYS A 281 -28.56 -17.42 0.10
C LYS A 281 -27.41 -17.09 -0.83
N THR A 282 -27.23 -17.85 -1.90
CA THR A 282 -26.29 -17.49 -2.98
C THR A 282 -27.03 -17.47 -4.30
N ASP A 283 -26.74 -16.49 -5.16
CA ASP A 283 -27.23 -16.49 -6.54
C ASP A 283 -26.25 -17.21 -7.49
N SER A 284 -25.02 -17.51 -7.03
CA SER A 284 -23.99 -18.25 -7.76
C SER A 284 -23.76 -19.66 -7.20
N ASP A 285 -23.26 -20.56 -8.04
CA ASP A 285 -22.85 -21.88 -7.59
C ASP A 285 -21.64 -21.83 -6.65
N GLY A 286 -21.75 -22.55 -5.53
CA GLY A 286 -20.66 -22.72 -4.57
C GLY A 286 -20.62 -21.67 -3.47
N GLY A 287 -21.77 -21.08 -3.11
CA GLY A 287 -21.91 -20.34 -1.86
C GLY A 287 -21.69 -21.25 -0.66
N TYR A 288 -21.22 -20.69 0.44
CA TYR A 288 -20.83 -21.45 1.62
C TYR A 288 -21.78 -21.19 2.78
N VAL A 289 -22.31 -22.26 3.37
CA VAL A 289 -23.01 -22.20 4.65
C VAL A 289 -22.03 -22.70 5.71
N PRO A 290 -21.70 -21.86 6.71
CA PRO A 290 -20.84 -22.28 7.80
C PRO A 290 -21.50 -23.38 8.61
N THR A 291 -20.67 -24.17 9.29
CA THR A 291 -21.19 -25.04 10.35
C THR A 291 -21.64 -24.21 11.54
N ASN A 292 -22.54 -24.75 12.37
CA ASN A 292 -22.96 -24.07 13.60
C ASN A 292 -21.79 -23.69 14.53
N GLY A 293 -20.65 -24.40 14.45
CA GLY A 293 -19.45 -24.08 15.23
C GLY A 293 -18.72 -22.80 14.80
N ASN A 294 -19.24 -22.06 13.82
CA ASN A 294 -18.72 -20.76 13.38
C ASN A 294 -19.72 -19.62 13.62
N LEU A 295 -20.87 -19.92 14.24
CA LEU A 295 -21.88 -18.93 14.55
C LEU A 295 -22.08 -18.90 16.06
N TYR A 296 -22.02 -17.70 16.62
CA TYR A 296 -22.01 -17.45 18.04
C TYR A 296 -23.10 -16.44 18.38
N ILE A 297 -23.62 -16.55 19.60
CA ILE A 297 -24.30 -15.42 20.24
C ILE A 297 -23.25 -14.74 21.12
N GLU A 298 -23.04 -13.45 20.96
CA GLU A 298 -22.13 -12.64 21.78
C GLU A 298 -22.91 -11.87 22.86
N TYR A 299 -22.32 -11.77 24.05
CA TYR A 299 -22.79 -10.92 25.15
C TYR A 299 -21.56 -10.33 25.86
N ASP A 300 -21.50 -9.00 26.01
CA ASP A 300 -20.38 -8.27 26.61
C ASP A 300 -19.00 -8.65 26.01
N GLY A 301 -18.96 -8.90 24.70
CA GLY A 301 -17.76 -9.31 23.97
C GLY A 301 -17.32 -10.77 24.17
N GLU A 302 -18.03 -11.55 25.00
CA GLU A 302 -17.81 -12.99 25.12
C GLU A 302 -18.65 -13.76 24.09
N LYS A 303 -18.02 -14.74 23.43
CA LYS A 303 -18.67 -15.63 22.46
C LYS A 303 -19.29 -16.83 23.18
N TYR A 304 -20.57 -17.06 22.95
CA TYR A 304 -21.29 -18.22 23.43
C TYR A 304 -21.53 -19.18 22.27
N ASP A 305 -20.84 -20.32 22.34
CA ASP A 305 -20.91 -21.38 21.36
C ASP A 305 -22.32 -21.96 21.21
N TYR A 306 -22.56 -22.50 20.03
CA TYR A 306 -23.73 -23.31 19.74
C TYR A 306 -23.86 -24.46 20.75
N TRP A 307 -24.99 -24.53 21.43
CA TRP A 307 -25.32 -25.65 22.31
C TRP A 307 -25.64 -26.88 21.45
N GLU A 308 -24.78 -27.90 21.50
CA GLU A 308 -24.96 -29.13 20.72
C GLU A 308 -26.20 -29.93 21.14
N PHE A 309 -27.35 -29.59 20.56
CA PHE A 309 -28.56 -30.42 20.68
C PHE A 309 -28.50 -31.60 19.70
N ASN A 310 -28.62 -32.83 20.19
CA ASN A 310 -28.80 -34.02 19.34
C ASN A 310 -30.29 -34.17 18.96
N GLY A 311 -30.79 -33.29 18.08
CA GLY A 311 -32.15 -33.38 17.52
C GLY A 311 -32.60 -32.07 16.86
N SER A 312 -33.62 -32.14 15.99
CA SER A 312 -34.37 -30.94 15.56
C SER A 312 -35.21 -30.41 16.72
N LEU A 313 -35.69 -29.17 16.69
CA LEU A 313 -36.45 -28.56 17.78
C LEU A 313 -37.95 -28.76 17.58
N GLU A 314 -38.67 -29.21 18.61
CA GLU A 314 -40.14 -29.21 18.65
C GLU A 314 -40.59 -28.42 19.88
N ARG A 315 -41.16 -27.24 19.70
CA ARG A 315 -41.86 -26.53 20.79
C ARG A 315 -43.21 -25.95 20.39
N PRO A 316 -44.13 -25.79 21.37
CA PRO A 316 -45.57 -25.84 21.10
C PRO A 316 -46.25 -24.49 20.86
N ASP A 317 -45.59 -23.36 21.19
CA ASP A 317 -46.27 -22.06 21.34
C ASP A 317 -45.75 -20.92 20.43
N ALA A 318 -44.77 -21.22 19.58
CA ALA A 318 -44.35 -20.33 18.50
C ALA A 318 -43.95 -21.20 17.31
N ASN A 319 -44.24 -20.76 16.08
CA ASN A 319 -44.00 -21.47 14.83
C ASN A 319 -42.51 -21.74 14.51
N LEU A 320 -41.72 -22.28 15.44
CA LEU A 320 -40.38 -22.82 15.21
C LEU A 320 -40.53 -24.23 14.64
N TYR A 321 -41.19 -24.33 13.49
CA TYR A 321 -41.36 -25.58 12.75
C TYR A 321 -40.06 -25.92 12.05
N GLU A 322 -39.54 -27.12 12.30
CA GLU A 322 -38.58 -27.86 11.46
C GLU A 322 -37.50 -27.01 10.77
N GLN A 323 -36.92 -26.02 11.46
CA GLN A 323 -35.73 -25.39 10.93
C GLN A 323 -34.58 -26.36 11.13
N ASP A 324 -34.08 -26.88 10.03
CA ASP A 324 -32.96 -27.79 9.99
C ASP A 324 -31.72 -27.10 10.54
N ARG A 325 -30.84 -27.89 11.17
CA ARG A 325 -29.49 -27.41 11.52
C ARG A 325 -28.81 -26.96 10.24
N LEU A 326 -28.02 -25.88 10.31
CA LEU A 326 -27.17 -25.50 9.18
C LEU A 326 -26.25 -26.68 8.88
N SER A 327 -26.37 -27.18 7.65
CA SER A 327 -25.77 -28.43 7.21
C SER A 327 -24.26 -28.33 7.02
N GLY A 328 -23.70 -27.11 7.02
CA GLY A 328 -22.31 -26.86 6.65
C GLY A 328 -22.02 -27.14 5.16
N SER A 329 -23.08 -27.17 4.34
CA SER A 329 -22.99 -27.59 2.94
C SER A 329 -22.66 -26.43 2.00
N ARG A 330 -22.31 -26.77 0.76
CA ARG A 330 -22.28 -25.82 -0.34
C ARG A 330 -23.69 -25.57 -0.86
N LEU A 331 -24.02 -24.31 -1.08
CA LEU A 331 -25.25 -23.92 -1.76
C LEU A 331 -25.02 -23.87 -3.27
N SER A 332 -25.99 -24.39 -4.01
CA SER A 332 -26.10 -24.18 -5.45
C SER A 332 -26.74 -22.80 -5.71
N GLY A 333 -26.51 -22.23 -6.89
CA GLY A 333 -27.07 -20.93 -7.26
C GLY A 333 -28.60 -20.91 -7.14
N GLY A 334 -29.12 -19.87 -6.50
CA GLY A 334 -30.55 -19.67 -6.25
C GLY A 334 -31.11 -20.45 -5.06
N VAL A 335 -30.30 -21.26 -4.37
CA VAL A 335 -30.72 -21.99 -3.16
C VAL A 335 -30.49 -21.12 -1.93
N SER A 336 -31.43 -21.19 -0.99
CA SER A 336 -31.32 -20.62 0.34
C SER A 336 -31.39 -21.72 1.40
N GLU A 337 -30.65 -21.54 2.48
CA GLU A 337 -30.67 -22.38 3.68
C GLU A 337 -30.81 -21.48 4.90
N SER A 338 -31.65 -21.87 5.86
CA SER A 338 -31.85 -21.12 7.10
C SER A 338 -31.87 -22.08 8.27
N GLY A 339 -31.37 -21.63 9.41
CA GLY A 339 -31.36 -22.42 10.63
C GLY A 339 -31.30 -21.55 11.88
N LEU A 340 -31.57 -22.18 13.02
CA LEU A 340 -31.46 -21.53 14.32
C LEU A 340 -30.09 -21.78 14.92
N ILE A 341 -29.48 -20.71 15.44
CA ILE A 341 -28.38 -20.79 16.39
C ILE A 341 -28.95 -20.66 17.80
N ILE A 342 -28.50 -21.51 18.72
CA ILE A 342 -28.93 -21.50 20.12
C ILE A 342 -27.70 -21.58 20.99
N ALA A 343 -27.59 -20.68 21.96
CA ALA A 343 -26.49 -20.65 22.93
C ALA A 343 -27.02 -20.48 24.35
N ALA A 344 -26.25 -20.96 25.33
CA ALA A 344 -26.52 -20.74 26.75
C ALA A 344 -25.77 -19.48 27.23
N VAL A 345 -26.48 -18.35 27.30
CA VAL A 345 -25.94 -17.04 27.70
C VAL A 345 -26.18 -16.77 29.19
N PRO A 346 -25.50 -15.78 29.82
CA PRO A 346 -25.76 -15.40 31.21
C PRO A 346 -27.25 -15.12 31.50
N GLU A 347 -27.72 -15.51 32.69
CA GLU A 347 -29.13 -15.35 33.10
C GLU A 347 -29.57 -13.88 33.20
N ASP A 348 -28.63 -12.94 33.32
CA ASP A 348 -28.86 -11.50 33.31
C ASP A 348 -28.87 -10.87 31.92
N ALA A 349 -28.44 -11.58 30.87
CA ALA A 349 -28.44 -11.05 29.51
C ALA A 349 -29.86 -10.75 29.00
N THR A 350 -30.04 -9.60 28.35
CA THR A 350 -31.29 -9.25 27.65
C THR A 350 -31.11 -9.34 26.15
N ALA A 351 -32.19 -9.53 25.39
CA ALA A 351 -32.11 -9.67 23.93
C ALA A 351 -31.46 -8.46 23.23
N ASP A 352 -31.64 -7.25 23.77
CA ASP A 352 -31.08 -6.00 23.24
C ASP A 352 -29.57 -5.85 23.53
N GLU A 353 -29.00 -6.68 24.41
CA GLU A 353 -27.57 -6.72 24.74
C GLU A 353 -26.82 -7.85 24.03
N LEU A 354 -27.56 -8.70 23.30
CA LEU A 354 -27.00 -9.81 22.55
C LEU A 354 -26.71 -9.40 21.11
N SER A 355 -25.71 -10.03 20.51
CA SER A 355 -25.46 -9.94 19.06
C SER A 355 -25.22 -11.32 18.45
N VAL A 356 -25.44 -11.46 17.15
CA VAL A 356 -25.04 -12.66 16.41
C VAL A 356 -23.70 -12.41 15.75
N LEU A 357 -22.73 -13.30 15.97
CA LEU A 357 -21.42 -13.24 15.34
C LEU A 357 -21.25 -14.45 14.44
N TRP A 358 -20.95 -14.22 13.17
CA TRP A 358 -20.27 -15.23 12.36
C TRP A 358 -18.78 -15.01 12.51
N ASP A 359 -18.05 -16.04 12.96
CA ASP A 359 -16.59 -16.10 12.95
C ASP A 359 -16.16 -17.49 12.43
N GLY A 360 -15.70 -17.54 11.19
CA GLY A 360 -15.26 -18.78 10.58
C GLY A 360 -14.65 -18.65 9.21
N ILE A 361 -14.20 -19.76 8.66
CA ILE A 361 -13.51 -19.79 7.36
C ILE A 361 -14.53 -19.97 6.24
N VAL A 362 -14.58 -19.04 5.30
CA VAL A 362 -15.31 -19.21 4.03
C VAL A 362 -14.40 -19.85 2.98
N ARG A 363 -14.93 -20.00 1.75
CA ARG A 363 -14.20 -20.58 0.62
C ARG A 363 -12.81 -19.95 0.44
N ASP A 364 -11.84 -20.78 0.02
CA ASP A 364 -10.44 -20.43 -0.21
C ASP A 364 -9.64 -20.05 1.06
N ASN A 365 -10.03 -20.60 2.22
CA ASN A 365 -9.37 -20.40 3.51
C ASN A 365 -9.32 -18.94 3.97
N ARG A 366 -10.33 -18.14 3.57
CA ARG A 366 -10.46 -16.76 4.04
C ARG A 366 -11.25 -16.74 5.34
N GLU A 367 -10.69 -16.13 6.37
CA GLU A 367 -11.41 -15.89 7.61
C GLU A 367 -12.48 -14.82 7.41
N MET A 368 -13.67 -15.10 7.93
CA MET A 368 -14.79 -14.20 7.87
C MET A 368 -15.39 -13.94 9.24
N VAL A 369 -15.50 -12.65 9.57
CA VAL A 369 -16.13 -12.19 10.79
C VAL A 369 -17.18 -11.13 10.47
N VAL A 370 -18.42 -11.32 10.91
CA VAL A 370 -19.53 -10.37 10.72
C VAL A 370 -20.41 -10.37 11.96
N ARG A 371 -20.83 -9.19 12.43
CA ARG A 371 -21.68 -9.05 13.62
C ARG A 371 -23.04 -8.45 13.27
N TRP A 372 -24.10 -8.99 13.83
CA TRP A 372 -25.44 -8.42 13.81
C TRP A 372 -25.86 -8.00 15.21
N VAL A 373 -26.13 -6.70 15.39
CA VAL A 373 -26.53 -6.04 16.63
C VAL A 373 -27.98 -5.56 16.59
#